data_AF-A0A7R8ZAA2-F1
#
_entry.id   AF-A0A7R8ZAA2-F1
#
_cell.length_a   1.000
_cell.length_b   1.000
_cell.length_c   1.000
_cell.angle_alpha   90.00
_cell.angle_beta   90.00
_cell.angle_gamma   90.00
#
_symmetry.space_group_name_H-M   'P 1'
#
loop_
_entity.id
_entity.type
_entity.pdbx_description
1 polymer ?
#
loop_
_entity_poly.entity_id
_entity_poly.type
_entity_poly.pdbx_seq_one_letter_code
_entity_poly.pdbx_strand_id
1 'polypeptide(L)'
;MGTLLDFVRENHMLALIEEACSKQLSTLNLSHFQISTIPPSLTTLQDLMKLYLHNNQLSTLPDNFINLTNLKTLSLDYNQLPTLPSPLGCFKHLVCLNLSYNPLHTLTPEIGDLTKLQVLWVNHAQLESLPLEIGKLTMLDTLGARGNYLREVPDTLCNLNKLSQVPEAINDMKNLKNVLVRGSCAEQSLTYPENDSESESESWEDSVPSSELDLSQTSDEENGEQDAIVAILPEVSKFAVTGC
;
A
#
# COMPACT_ATOMS: atom_id res chain seq x y z
N MET A 1 11.05 -10.34 -27.50
CA MET A 1 11.33 -11.12 -26.27
C MET A 1 10.39 -10.76 -25.11
N GLY A 2 9.78 -9.55 -25.08
CA GLY A 2 8.86 -9.15 -23.99
C GLY A 2 7.55 -9.96 -23.88
N THR A 3 6.93 -10.32 -25.01
CA THR A 3 5.56 -10.89 -25.02
C THR A 3 5.39 -12.20 -24.28
N LEU A 4 6.40 -13.09 -24.26
CA LEU A 4 6.31 -14.36 -23.52
C LEU A 4 6.41 -14.15 -22.02
N LEU A 5 7.31 -13.27 -21.57
CA LEU A 5 7.49 -13.00 -20.15
C LEU A 5 6.29 -12.20 -19.60
N ASP A 6 5.73 -11.29 -20.39
CA ASP A 6 4.48 -10.60 -20.07
C ASP A 6 3.33 -11.61 -19.93
N PHE A 7 3.19 -12.53 -20.89
CA PHE A 7 2.18 -13.59 -20.85
C PHE A 7 2.33 -14.49 -19.62
N VAL A 8 3.54 -14.94 -19.29
CA VAL A 8 3.78 -15.79 -18.11
C VAL A 8 3.40 -15.05 -16.82
N ARG A 9 3.76 -13.76 -16.69
CA ARG A 9 3.39 -12.95 -15.52
C ARG A 9 1.89 -12.73 -15.41
N GLU A 10 1.22 -12.42 -16.52
CA GLU A 10 -0.22 -12.23 -16.56
C GLU A 10 -0.95 -13.50 -16.13
N ASN A 11 -0.57 -14.66 -16.67
CA ASN A 11 -1.18 -15.93 -16.28
C ASN A 11 -0.87 -16.31 -14.84
N HIS A 12 0.33 -16.03 -14.34
CA HIS A 12 0.67 -16.26 -12.94
C HIS A 12 -0.18 -15.40 -12.00
N MET A 13 -0.35 -14.11 -12.30
CA MET A 13 -1.26 -13.23 -11.55
C MET A 13 -2.70 -13.76 -11.58
N LEU A 14 -3.21 -14.16 -12.74
CA LEU A 14 -4.57 -14.68 -12.86
C LEU A 14 -4.75 -15.97 -12.05
N ALA A 15 -3.76 -16.86 -12.05
CA ALA A 15 -3.77 -18.07 -11.23
C ALA A 15 -3.81 -17.75 -9.73
N LEU A 16 -3.05 -16.76 -9.25
CA LEU A 16 -3.10 -16.32 -7.84
C LEU A 16 -4.47 -15.75 -7.46
N ILE A 17 -5.12 -15.01 -8.36
CA ILE A 17 -6.48 -14.49 -8.12
C ILE A 17 -7.50 -15.63 -8.07
N GLU A 18 -7.38 -16.60 -8.96
CA GLU A 18 -8.25 -17.78 -8.97
C GLU A 18 -8.05 -18.64 -7.72
N GLU A 19 -6.81 -18.81 -7.28
CA GLU A 19 -6.48 -19.47 -6.02
C GLU A 19 -7.09 -18.71 -4.83
N ALA A 20 -6.93 -17.38 -4.79
CA ALA A 20 -7.53 -16.55 -3.74
C ALA A 20 -9.06 -16.67 -3.70
N CYS A 21 -9.69 -16.72 -4.87
CA CYS A 21 -11.14 -16.93 -5.00
C CYS A 21 -11.56 -18.31 -4.48
N SER A 22 -10.90 -19.37 -4.96
CA SER A 22 -11.27 -20.76 -4.65
C SER A 22 -11.02 -21.14 -3.20
N LYS A 23 -9.94 -20.60 -2.60
CA LYS A 23 -9.57 -20.83 -1.20
C LYS A 23 -10.12 -19.77 -0.23
N GLN A 24 -10.85 -18.77 -0.74
CA GLN A 24 -11.37 -17.64 0.05
C GLN A 24 -10.28 -16.98 0.91
N LEU A 25 -9.14 -16.68 0.28
CA LEU A 25 -8.00 -16.11 0.98
C LEU A 25 -8.33 -14.70 1.47
N SER A 26 -7.97 -14.43 2.72
CA SER A 26 -8.06 -13.09 3.31
C SER A 26 -6.89 -12.19 2.90
N THR A 27 -5.82 -12.76 2.36
CA THR A 27 -4.59 -12.06 1.98
C THR A 27 -4.18 -12.44 0.56
N LEU A 28 -3.84 -11.44 -0.25
CA LEU A 28 -3.38 -11.62 -1.62
C LEU A 28 -2.23 -10.65 -1.91
N ASN A 29 -1.11 -11.21 -2.36
CA ASN A 29 0.05 -10.44 -2.79
C ASN A 29 0.24 -10.54 -4.31
N LEU A 30 0.08 -9.41 -4.98
CA LEU A 30 0.26 -9.22 -6.42
C LEU A 30 1.34 -8.17 -6.71
N SER A 31 2.30 -8.02 -5.79
CA SER A 31 3.39 -7.05 -5.90
C SER A 31 4.46 -7.54 -6.90
N HIS A 32 5.15 -6.62 -7.57
CA HIS A 32 6.21 -6.94 -8.54
C HIS A 32 5.78 -7.71 -9.81
N PHE A 33 4.49 -7.66 -10.20
CA PHE A 33 4.00 -8.31 -11.43
C PHE A 33 4.08 -7.42 -12.68
N GLN A 34 4.45 -6.14 -12.51
CA GLN A 34 4.37 -5.09 -13.55
C GLN A 34 2.94 -4.90 -14.05
N ILE A 35 1.97 -4.96 -13.14
CA ILE A 35 0.55 -4.83 -13.46
C ILE A 35 0.29 -3.38 -13.91
N SER A 36 -0.24 -3.21 -15.11
CA SER A 36 -0.67 -1.92 -15.63
C SER A 36 -2.18 -1.69 -15.46
N THR A 37 -2.97 -2.76 -15.40
CA THR A 37 -4.43 -2.72 -15.23
C THR A 37 -4.86 -3.83 -14.27
N ILE A 38 -5.72 -3.48 -13.31
CA ILE A 38 -6.31 -4.45 -12.39
C ILE A 38 -7.30 -5.35 -13.14
N PRO A 39 -7.15 -6.69 -13.11
CA PRO A 39 -8.09 -7.59 -13.74
C PRO A 39 -9.46 -7.56 -12.99
N PRO A 40 -10.60 -7.64 -13.71
CA PRO A 40 -11.93 -7.56 -13.09
C PRO A 40 -12.18 -8.60 -11.99
N SER A 41 -11.60 -9.80 -12.13
CA SER A 41 -11.69 -10.89 -11.15
C SER A 41 -11.08 -10.54 -9.79
N LEU A 42 -10.12 -9.61 -9.71
CA LEU A 42 -9.59 -9.15 -8.43
C LEU A 42 -10.69 -8.47 -7.60
N THR A 43 -11.51 -7.65 -8.26
CA THR A 43 -12.55 -6.84 -7.60
C THR A 43 -13.76 -7.63 -7.12
N THR A 44 -13.82 -8.93 -7.43
CA THR A 44 -14.86 -9.84 -6.95
C THR A 44 -14.50 -10.54 -5.64
N LEU A 45 -13.26 -10.41 -5.16
CA LEU A 45 -12.77 -11.04 -3.92
C LEU A 45 -13.26 -10.28 -2.67
N GLN A 46 -14.54 -10.44 -2.33
CA GLN A 46 -15.17 -9.68 -1.25
C GLN A 46 -14.62 -10.02 0.15
N ASP A 47 -14.05 -11.21 0.34
CA ASP A 47 -13.48 -11.64 1.62
C ASP A 47 -12.05 -11.13 1.85
N LEU A 48 -11.47 -10.44 0.87
CA LEU A 48 -10.09 -9.98 0.94
C LEU A 48 -9.93 -8.88 2.00
N MET A 49 -9.01 -9.11 2.93
CA MET A 49 -8.68 -8.22 4.04
C MET A 49 -7.33 -7.51 3.83
N LYS A 50 -6.39 -8.15 3.14
CA LYS A 50 -5.07 -7.58 2.83
C LYS A 50 -4.77 -7.73 1.36
N LEU A 51 -4.45 -6.61 0.72
CA LEU A 51 -4.07 -6.57 -0.69
C LEU A 51 -2.76 -5.81 -0.86
N TYR A 52 -1.76 -6.50 -1.39
CA TYR A 52 -0.46 -5.94 -1.72
C TYR A 52 -0.34 -5.82 -3.23
N LEU A 53 -0.15 -4.59 -3.71
CA LEU A 53 -0.01 -4.23 -5.12
C LEU A 53 1.22 -3.36 -5.36
N HIS A 54 2.18 -3.35 -4.42
CA HIS A 54 3.35 -2.48 -4.53
C HIS A 54 4.30 -2.90 -5.65
N ASN A 55 5.13 -1.96 -6.10
CA ASN A 55 6.09 -2.17 -7.18
C ASN A 55 5.43 -2.68 -8.48
N ASN A 56 4.35 -2.02 -8.90
CA ASN A 56 3.65 -2.29 -10.15
C ASN A 56 3.66 -1.04 -11.07
N GLN A 57 2.87 -1.03 -12.12
CA GLN A 57 2.79 0.05 -13.12
C GLN A 57 1.37 0.61 -13.20
N LEU A 58 0.63 0.58 -12.08
CA LEU A 58 -0.76 1.04 -12.04
C LEU A 58 -0.79 2.55 -12.21
N SER A 59 -1.45 3.00 -13.29
CA SER A 59 -1.71 4.42 -13.53
C SER A 59 -3.13 4.83 -13.16
N THR A 60 -4.03 3.86 -12.99
CA THR A 60 -5.40 4.04 -12.50
C THR A 60 -5.83 2.82 -11.68
N LEU A 61 -6.86 3.00 -10.86
CA LEU A 61 -7.62 1.91 -10.26
C LEU A 61 -9.04 1.94 -10.87
N PRO A 62 -9.65 0.78 -11.17
CA PRO A 62 -10.96 0.74 -11.78
C PRO A 62 -12.06 1.14 -10.78
N ASP A 63 -13.20 1.63 -11.27
CA ASP A 63 -14.30 2.12 -10.39
C ASP A 63 -14.80 1.05 -9.41
N ASN A 64 -14.81 -0.22 -9.84
CA ASN A 64 -15.20 -1.37 -9.02
C ASN A 64 -14.16 -1.78 -7.97
N PHE A 65 -12.98 -1.13 -7.92
CA PHE A 65 -11.97 -1.39 -6.88
C PHE A 65 -12.53 -1.09 -5.47
N ILE A 66 -13.49 -0.15 -5.38
CA ILE A 66 -14.20 0.18 -4.15
C ILE A 66 -15.07 -0.97 -3.60
N ASN A 67 -15.28 -2.05 -4.37
CA ASN A 67 -16.06 -3.21 -3.93
C ASN A 67 -15.31 -4.09 -2.92
N LEU A 68 -14.00 -3.91 -2.76
CA LEU A 68 -13.16 -4.61 -1.78
C LEU A 68 -13.37 -4.04 -0.37
N THR A 69 -14.63 -4.04 0.08
CA THR A 69 -15.10 -3.32 1.27
C THR A 69 -14.54 -3.85 2.59
N ASN A 70 -14.08 -5.11 2.62
CA ASN A 70 -13.49 -5.76 3.80
C ASN A 70 -11.98 -5.50 3.96
N LEU A 71 -11.36 -4.74 3.04
CA LEU A 71 -9.94 -4.43 3.14
C LEU A 71 -9.62 -3.68 4.44
N LYS A 72 -8.60 -4.18 5.10
CA LYS A 72 -7.94 -3.60 6.27
C LYS A 72 -6.55 -3.08 5.95
N THR A 73 -5.83 -3.76 5.06
CA THR A 73 -4.50 -3.34 4.60
C THR A 73 -4.48 -3.24 3.09
N LEU A 74 -4.05 -2.10 2.58
CA LEU A 74 -3.87 -1.85 1.16
C LEU A 74 -2.51 -1.19 0.92
N SER A 75 -1.64 -1.87 0.18
CA SER A 75 -0.35 -1.34 -0.25
C SER A 75 -0.37 -1.13 -1.77
N LEU A 76 -0.16 0.11 -2.18
CA LEU A 76 -0.13 0.60 -3.56
C LEU A 76 1.15 1.38 -3.83
N ASP A 77 2.14 1.31 -2.94
CA ASP A 77 3.39 2.04 -3.07
C ASP A 77 4.19 1.62 -4.31
N TYR A 78 5.04 2.52 -4.80
CA TYR A 78 5.80 2.32 -6.05
C TYR A 78 4.90 1.95 -7.24
N ASN A 79 3.90 2.78 -7.50
CA ASN A 79 3.05 2.74 -8.68
C ASN A 79 3.08 4.12 -9.39
N GLN A 80 2.14 4.36 -10.31
CA GLN A 80 2.07 5.57 -11.13
C GLN A 80 0.71 6.27 -10.98
N LEU A 81 0.07 6.12 -9.82
CA LEU A 81 -1.27 6.64 -9.56
C LEU A 81 -1.24 8.16 -9.39
N PRO A 82 -1.96 8.93 -10.23
CA PRO A 82 -2.13 10.36 -10.04
C PRO A 82 -3.30 10.69 -9.09
N THR A 83 -4.19 9.74 -8.85
CA THR A 83 -5.34 9.89 -7.96
C THR A 83 -5.82 8.52 -7.49
N LEU A 84 -6.66 8.52 -6.47
CA LEU A 84 -7.41 7.35 -6.01
C LEU A 84 -8.84 7.35 -6.55
N PRO A 85 -9.51 6.17 -6.59
CA PRO A 85 -10.92 6.07 -6.96
C PRO A 85 -11.81 6.72 -5.90
N SER A 86 -12.91 7.33 -6.33
CA SER A 86 -13.93 7.92 -5.44
C SER A 86 -15.23 7.12 -5.55
N PRO A 87 -15.97 6.88 -4.44
CA PRO A 87 -15.68 7.35 -3.06
C PRO A 87 -14.78 6.39 -2.26
N LEU A 88 -13.77 6.93 -1.57
CA LEU A 88 -12.89 6.15 -0.68
C LEU A 88 -13.58 5.64 0.59
N GLY A 89 -14.68 6.28 1.01
CA GLY A 89 -15.49 5.86 2.15
C GLY A 89 -16.09 4.44 2.05
N CYS A 90 -15.97 3.77 0.90
CA CYS A 90 -16.30 2.36 0.76
C CYS A 90 -15.37 1.43 1.56
N PHE A 91 -14.10 1.82 1.78
CA PHE A 91 -13.12 1.03 2.55
C PHE A 91 -13.27 1.26 4.07
N LYS A 92 -14.46 0.95 4.60
CA LYS A 92 -14.86 1.24 5.99
C LYS A 92 -13.99 0.54 7.05
N HIS A 93 -13.31 -0.52 6.65
CA HIS A 93 -12.48 -1.35 7.51
C HIS A 93 -10.98 -1.05 7.36
N LEU A 94 -10.59 -0.11 6.50
CA LEU A 94 -9.19 0.15 6.21
C LEU A 94 -8.47 0.73 7.43
N VAL A 95 -7.38 0.05 7.81
CA VAL A 95 -6.52 0.37 8.96
C VAL A 95 -5.17 0.87 8.48
N CYS A 96 -4.61 0.25 7.44
CA CYS A 96 -3.32 0.61 6.88
C CYS A 96 -3.45 0.89 5.37
N LEU A 97 -2.95 2.05 4.96
CA LEU A 97 -2.91 2.48 3.56
C LEU A 97 -1.51 3.01 3.23
N ASN A 98 -0.84 2.36 2.28
CA ASN A 98 0.43 2.83 1.74
C ASN A 98 0.26 3.26 0.28
N LEU A 99 0.54 4.54 0.03
CA LEU A 99 0.47 5.21 -1.26
C LEU A 99 1.82 5.84 -1.66
N SER A 100 2.86 5.55 -0.89
CA SER A 100 4.18 6.17 -1.09
C SER A 100 4.70 5.94 -2.51
N TYR A 101 5.52 6.85 -3.02
CA TYR A 101 6.08 6.74 -4.37
C TYR A 101 4.99 6.60 -5.46
N ASN A 102 3.93 7.41 -5.37
CA ASN A 102 2.95 7.63 -6.44
C ASN A 102 2.86 9.13 -6.75
N PRO A 103 2.71 9.56 -8.01
CA PRO A 103 2.63 10.97 -8.38
C PRO A 103 1.24 11.59 -8.08
N LEU A 104 0.78 11.54 -6.83
CA LEU A 104 -0.58 11.94 -6.45
C LEU A 104 -0.84 13.45 -6.58
N HIS A 105 0.16 14.30 -6.32
CA HIS A 105 0.06 15.78 -6.26
C HIS A 105 -0.88 16.34 -5.16
N THR A 106 -2.00 15.66 -4.90
CA THR A 106 -2.99 15.99 -3.88
C THR A 106 -3.62 14.72 -3.30
N LEU A 107 -4.09 14.79 -2.05
CA LEU A 107 -5.03 13.81 -1.49
C LEU A 107 -6.43 14.42 -1.54
N THR A 108 -7.40 13.67 -2.05
CA THR A 108 -8.78 14.15 -2.12
C THR A 108 -9.42 14.20 -0.72
N PRO A 109 -10.44 15.06 -0.50
CA PRO A 109 -11.16 15.17 0.78
C PRO A 109 -11.69 13.84 1.33
N GLU A 110 -12.02 12.89 0.45
CA GLU A 110 -12.53 11.55 0.79
C GLU A 110 -11.55 10.72 1.60
N ILE A 111 -10.26 11.10 1.70
CA ILE A 111 -9.33 10.45 2.63
C ILE A 111 -9.87 10.49 4.07
N GLY A 112 -10.59 11.54 4.44
CA GLY A 112 -11.18 11.68 5.77
C GLY A 112 -12.38 10.77 6.04
N ASP A 113 -12.87 10.04 5.03
CA ASP A 113 -13.93 9.05 5.20
C ASP A 113 -13.39 7.71 5.73
N LEU A 114 -12.07 7.50 5.67
CA LEU A 114 -11.38 6.31 6.20
C LEU A 114 -11.24 6.38 7.73
N THR A 115 -12.35 6.51 8.44
CA THR A 115 -12.39 6.77 9.90
C THR A 115 -11.73 5.71 10.80
N LYS A 116 -11.40 4.54 10.26
CA LYS A 116 -10.67 3.46 10.95
C LYS A 116 -9.16 3.45 10.67
N LEU A 117 -8.68 4.33 9.78
CA LEU A 117 -7.29 4.38 9.37
C LEU A 117 -6.41 4.75 10.57
N GLN A 118 -5.40 3.93 10.82
CA GLN A 118 -4.39 4.09 11.86
C GLN A 118 -3.04 4.47 11.24
N VAL A 119 -2.78 4.00 10.03
CA VAL A 119 -1.49 4.12 9.38
C VAL A 119 -1.69 4.61 7.95
N LEU A 120 -1.15 5.78 7.64
CA LEU A 120 -1.18 6.38 6.31
C LEU A 120 0.24 6.74 5.86
N TRP A 121 0.69 6.15 4.76
CA TRP A 121 1.98 6.44 4.16
C TRP A 121 1.77 7.08 2.80
N VAL A 122 2.25 8.31 2.64
CA VAL A 122 2.23 9.12 1.42
C VAL A 122 3.62 9.73 1.18
N ASN A 123 4.68 8.98 1.49
CA ASN A 123 6.04 9.45 1.29
C ASN A 123 6.33 9.60 -0.21
N HIS A 124 7.05 10.64 -0.62
CA HIS A 124 7.42 10.89 -2.00
C HIS A 124 6.22 10.88 -2.96
N ALA A 125 5.08 11.41 -2.51
CA ALA A 125 3.83 11.43 -3.28
C ALA A 125 3.59 12.74 -4.06
N GLN A 126 4.59 13.62 -4.09
CA GLN A 126 4.55 14.94 -4.73
C GLN A 126 3.44 15.87 -4.18
N LEU A 127 2.98 15.65 -2.95
CA LEU A 127 1.89 16.42 -2.36
C LEU A 127 2.29 17.87 -2.13
N GLU A 128 1.47 18.81 -2.59
CA GLU A 128 1.65 20.25 -2.31
C GLU A 128 0.96 20.71 -1.02
N SER A 129 -0.11 20.01 -0.64
CA SER A 129 -0.88 20.24 0.59
C SER A 129 -1.53 18.95 1.09
N LEU A 130 -2.01 18.97 2.35
CA LEU A 130 -2.89 17.95 2.89
C LEU A 130 -4.33 18.53 3.01
N PRO A 131 -5.37 17.75 2.68
CA PRO A 131 -6.75 18.19 2.82
C PRO A 131 -7.12 18.38 4.29
N LEU A 132 -8.03 19.32 4.59
CA LEU A 132 -8.48 19.58 5.97
C LEU A 132 -9.18 18.37 6.58
N GLU A 133 -9.75 17.49 5.75
CA GLU A 133 -10.41 16.25 6.14
C GLU A 133 -9.46 15.23 6.77
N ILE A 134 -8.14 15.39 6.63
CA ILE A 134 -7.17 14.56 7.34
C ILE A 134 -7.43 14.57 8.85
N GLY A 135 -7.90 15.69 9.40
CA GLY A 135 -8.27 15.82 10.82
C GLY A 135 -9.49 15.01 11.26
N LYS A 136 -10.21 14.35 10.33
CA LYS A 136 -11.28 13.39 10.66
C LYS A 136 -10.72 12.02 11.05
N LEU A 137 -9.46 11.73 10.71
CA LEU A 137 -8.78 10.46 10.97
C LEU A 137 -8.35 10.32 12.42
N THR A 138 -9.27 10.46 13.37
CA THR A 138 -8.98 10.47 14.82
C THR A 138 -8.33 9.18 15.37
N MET A 139 -8.30 8.12 14.56
CA MET A 139 -7.60 6.86 14.87
C MET A 139 -6.17 6.82 14.35
N LEU A 140 -5.73 7.80 13.56
CA LEU A 140 -4.42 7.86 12.93
C LEU A 140 -3.32 8.00 13.98
N ASP A 141 -2.40 7.05 13.95
CA ASP A 141 -1.23 6.92 14.81
C ASP A 141 0.05 7.25 14.05
N THR A 142 0.14 6.79 12.80
CA THR A 142 1.31 7.00 11.94
C THR A 142 0.91 7.72 10.65
N LEU A 143 1.57 8.85 10.38
CA LEU A 143 1.43 9.60 9.13
C LEU A 143 2.79 9.78 8.44
N GLY A 144 3.12 8.92 7.50
CA GLY A 144 4.27 9.11 6.61
C GLY A 144 3.99 10.16 5.54
N ALA A 145 4.64 11.33 5.55
CA ALA A 145 4.57 12.31 4.44
C ALA A 145 5.94 12.90 4.05
N ARG A 146 7.02 12.15 4.26
CA ARG A 146 8.39 12.55 3.88
C ARG A 146 8.51 12.75 2.37
N GLY A 147 9.35 13.70 1.93
CA GLY A 147 9.69 13.84 0.51
C GLY A 147 8.55 14.40 -0.36
N ASN A 148 7.61 15.13 0.24
CA ASN A 148 6.58 15.89 -0.46
C ASN A 148 6.98 17.37 -0.60
N TYR A 149 6.12 18.17 -1.24
CA TYR A 149 6.26 19.61 -1.42
C TYR A 149 5.36 20.42 -0.48
N LEU A 150 5.02 19.84 0.68
CA LEU A 150 4.13 20.45 1.67
C LEU A 150 4.72 21.78 2.16
N ARG A 151 3.96 22.87 1.97
CA ARG A 151 4.33 24.21 2.49
C ARG A 151 3.66 24.54 3.82
N GLU A 152 2.50 23.94 4.04
CA GLU A 152 1.67 24.12 5.21
C GLU A 152 0.96 22.81 5.56
N VAL A 153 0.53 22.70 6.81
CA VAL A 153 -0.33 21.64 7.29
C VAL A 153 -1.66 22.25 7.73
N PRO A 154 -2.79 21.56 7.48
CA PRO A 154 -4.08 22.07 7.89
C PRO A 154 -4.16 22.10 9.42
N ASP A 155 -4.78 23.15 9.98
CA ASP A 155 -4.96 23.29 11.42
C ASP A 155 -5.73 22.12 12.04
N THR A 156 -6.55 21.42 11.24
CA THR A 156 -7.30 20.22 11.65
C THR A 156 -6.43 19.02 12.02
N LEU A 157 -5.13 19.04 11.67
CA LEU A 157 -4.17 18.03 12.13
C LEU A 157 -4.08 17.98 13.66
N CYS A 158 -4.45 19.07 14.35
CA CYS A 158 -4.53 19.13 15.81
C CYS A 158 -5.58 18.15 16.41
N ASN A 159 -6.52 17.65 15.60
CA ASN A 159 -7.51 16.66 16.04
C ASN A 159 -6.95 15.23 16.14
N LEU A 160 -5.75 14.99 15.61
CA LEU A 160 -5.11 13.67 15.54
C LEU A 160 -4.41 13.32 16.86
N ASN A 161 -5.21 13.13 17.92
CA ASN A 161 -4.71 12.94 19.29
C ASN A 161 -3.91 11.65 19.51
N LYS A 162 -3.93 10.72 18.55
CA LYS A 162 -3.19 9.45 18.60
C LYS A 162 -1.90 9.46 17.80
N LEU A 163 -1.63 10.53 17.06
CA LEU A 163 -0.51 10.60 16.14
C LEU A 163 0.80 10.61 16.94
N SER A 164 1.50 9.47 16.95
CA SER A 164 2.74 9.28 17.70
C SER A 164 3.98 9.37 16.81
N GLN A 165 3.85 9.03 15.53
CA GLN A 165 4.93 9.05 14.54
C GLN A 165 4.65 10.09 13.46
N VAL A 166 5.42 11.17 13.49
CA VAL A 166 5.41 12.22 12.46
C VAL A 166 6.81 12.35 11.85
N PRO A 167 6.98 12.15 10.52
CA PRO A 167 8.29 12.19 9.88
C PRO A 167 8.96 13.56 9.97
N GLU A 168 10.29 13.54 10.00
CA GLU A 168 11.15 14.72 10.08
C GLU A 168 10.84 15.80 9.05
N ALA A 169 10.45 15.44 7.82
CA ALA A 169 10.09 16.42 6.79
C ALA A 169 8.88 17.29 7.19
N ILE A 170 7.96 16.77 8.01
CA ILE A 170 6.88 17.57 8.59
C ILE A 170 7.42 18.33 9.82
N ASN A 171 8.35 17.74 10.57
CA ASN A 171 8.96 18.33 11.78
C ASN A 171 9.83 19.56 11.48
N ASP A 172 10.38 19.69 10.27
CA ASP A 172 11.13 20.87 9.81
C ASP A 172 10.23 22.07 9.49
N MET A 173 8.92 21.86 9.32
CA MET A 173 7.99 22.96 9.17
C MET A 173 7.82 23.67 10.50
N LYS A 174 8.29 24.93 10.59
CA LYS A 174 8.13 25.82 11.76
C LYS A 174 6.69 25.87 12.31
N ASN A 175 5.69 25.57 11.49
CA ASN A 175 4.28 25.56 11.87
C ASN A 175 3.80 24.23 12.49
N LEU A 176 4.44 23.07 12.23
CA LEU A 176 4.00 21.81 12.82
C LEU A 176 4.17 21.81 14.34
N LYS A 177 5.31 22.30 14.84
CA LYS A 177 5.50 22.50 16.29
C LYS A 177 4.40 23.40 16.86
N ASN A 178 3.96 24.44 16.16
CA ASN A 178 2.87 25.30 16.63
C ASN A 178 1.48 24.65 16.54
N VAL A 179 1.20 23.83 15.52
CA VAL A 179 -0.08 23.12 15.35
C VAL A 179 -0.21 21.97 16.35
N LEU A 180 0.86 21.20 16.55
CA LEU A 180 0.92 20.16 17.58
C LEU A 180 1.02 20.74 18.99
N VAL A 181 1.66 21.90 19.23
CA VAL A 181 1.67 22.55 20.55
C VAL A 181 0.33 23.26 20.85
N ARG A 182 -0.40 23.75 19.84
CA ARG A 182 -1.76 24.28 20.03
C ARG A 182 -2.81 23.18 20.17
N GLY A 183 -2.56 22.00 19.59
CA GLY A 183 -3.40 20.81 19.72
C GLY A 183 -3.08 19.92 20.93
N SER A 184 -1.82 19.93 21.40
CA SER A 184 -1.38 19.16 22.56
C SER A 184 -1.59 19.97 23.82
N CYS A 185 -2.68 19.69 24.51
CA CYS A 185 -2.76 19.87 25.95
C CYS A 185 -1.87 18.82 26.62
N ALA A 186 -0.54 18.94 26.49
CA ALA A 186 0.51 18.43 27.38
C ALA A 186 1.87 18.50 26.66
N GLU A 187 2.84 19.13 27.32
CA GLU A 187 4.25 18.98 26.99
C GLU A 187 4.64 17.50 27.10
N GLN A 188 4.92 16.85 25.98
CA GLN A 188 5.72 15.63 25.98
C GLN A 188 6.98 15.88 25.17
N SER A 189 8.11 15.79 25.89
CA SER A 189 9.47 15.88 25.37
C SER A 189 9.69 14.78 24.35
N LEU A 190 9.67 15.13 23.06
CA LEU A 190 10.13 14.26 21.99
C LEU A 190 11.67 14.22 22.02
N THR A 191 12.25 13.11 22.46
CA THR A 191 13.68 12.82 22.31
C THR A 191 13.92 12.10 20.98
N TYR A 192 14.79 12.66 20.14
CA TYR A 192 15.16 12.12 18.85
C TYR A 192 16.50 11.37 18.96
N PRO A 193 16.65 10.16 18.38
CA PRO A 193 17.96 9.63 18.06
C PRO A 193 18.45 10.25 16.74
N GLU A 194 19.59 10.95 16.81
CA GLU A 194 20.33 11.39 15.64
C GLU A 194 20.88 10.15 14.91
N ASN A 195 20.48 9.90 13.67
CA ASN A 195 21.28 9.06 12.78
C ASN A 195 21.09 9.42 11.30
N ASP A 196 22.04 10.22 10.82
CA ASP A 196 22.33 10.41 9.41
C ASP A 196 22.99 9.14 8.85
N SER A 197 22.21 8.24 8.25
CA SER A 197 22.75 7.29 7.27
C SER A 197 21.66 6.83 6.30
N GLU A 198 21.86 7.17 5.03
CA GLU A 198 21.17 6.58 3.89
C GLU A 198 21.26 5.04 3.94
N SER A 199 20.18 4.35 3.55
CA SER A 199 20.09 2.91 3.19
C SER A 199 19.39 1.92 4.13
N GLU A 200 18.55 2.36 5.07
CA GLU A 200 17.56 1.44 5.65
C GLU A 200 16.17 1.81 5.11
N SER A 201 15.69 0.99 4.17
CA SER A 201 14.29 0.92 3.83
C SER A 201 13.51 0.59 5.11
N GLU A 202 12.96 1.61 5.77
CA GLU A 202 11.93 1.41 6.80
C GLU A 202 10.86 0.51 6.18
N SER A 203 10.85 -0.76 6.59
CA SER A 203 9.87 -1.71 6.10
C SER A 203 8.53 -1.25 6.62
N TRP A 204 7.69 -0.73 5.73
CA TRP A 204 6.35 -0.23 6.09
C TRP A 204 5.51 -1.34 6.77
N GLU A 205 5.86 -2.62 6.53
CA GLU A 205 5.24 -3.79 7.16
C GLU A 205 5.39 -3.77 8.68
N ASP A 206 6.48 -3.21 9.22
CA ASP A 206 6.72 -3.10 10.67
C ASP A 206 5.79 -2.07 11.34
N SER A 207 5.21 -1.17 10.54
CA SER A 207 4.24 -0.18 11.01
C SER A 207 2.80 -0.67 10.92
N VAL A 208 2.55 -1.86 10.38
CA VAL A 208 1.22 -2.47 10.36
C VAL A 208 0.88 -2.93 11.79
N PRO A 209 -0.27 -2.53 12.37
CA PRO A 209 -0.62 -2.92 13.74
C PRO A 209 -0.54 -4.43 13.96
N SER A 210 0.10 -4.87 15.05
CA SER A 210 0.37 -6.30 15.30
C SER A 210 -0.89 -7.17 15.38
N SER A 211 -2.07 -6.58 15.66
CA SER A 211 -3.36 -7.28 15.61
C SER A 211 -3.80 -7.67 14.19
N GLU A 212 -3.18 -7.10 13.16
CA GLU A 212 -3.41 -7.40 11.75
C GLU A 212 -2.25 -8.22 11.15
N LEU A 213 -1.14 -8.44 11.86
CA LEU A 213 -0.04 -9.34 11.46
C LEU A 213 -0.42 -10.81 11.68
N ASP A 214 -1.41 -11.31 10.95
CA ASP A 214 -1.57 -12.77 10.79
C ASP A 214 -0.51 -13.28 9.81
N LEU A 215 0.63 -13.71 10.36
CA LEU A 215 1.70 -14.46 9.67
C LEU A 215 1.48 -15.97 9.73
N SER A 216 0.30 -16.46 10.16
CA SER A 216 0.06 -17.89 10.28
C SER A 216 -0.32 -18.56 8.95
N GLN A 217 0.58 -18.55 7.96
CA GLN A 217 0.83 -19.67 7.03
C GLN A 217 2.20 -19.52 6.33
N THR A 218 3.31 -19.55 7.09
CA THR A 218 4.60 -20.04 6.59
C THR A 218 5.31 -20.82 7.69
N SER A 219 4.71 -21.92 8.12
CA SER A 219 5.44 -22.99 8.78
C SER A 219 4.98 -24.28 8.14
N ASP A 220 5.74 -24.74 7.15
CA ASP A 220 6.24 -26.11 7.11
C ASP A 220 7.37 -26.21 6.07
N GLU A 221 8.50 -26.75 6.54
CA GLU A 221 9.63 -27.34 5.82
C GLU A 221 10.74 -26.43 5.23
N GLU A 222 11.73 -26.16 6.08
CA GLU A 222 13.13 -26.18 5.64
C GLU A 222 13.50 -27.56 5.08
N ASN A 223 14.30 -27.54 4.01
CA ASN A 223 15.09 -28.64 3.41
C ASN A 223 14.41 -29.48 2.31
N GLY A 224 14.57 -28.99 1.08
CA GLY A 224 14.76 -29.86 -0.08
C GLY A 224 13.97 -29.42 -1.30
N GLU A 225 14.52 -28.51 -2.10
CA GLU A 225 14.44 -28.58 -3.57
C GLU A 225 15.27 -27.45 -4.20
N GLN A 226 16.57 -27.72 -4.31
CA GLN A 226 17.44 -27.04 -5.26
C GLN A 226 17.29 -27.62 -6.69
N ASP A 227 16.19 -28.33 -6.97
CA ASP A 227 16.02 -29.16 -8.19
C ASP A 227 14.70 -28.94 -8.96
N ALA A 228 13.93 -27.89 -8.70
CA ALA A 228 12.69 -27.60 -9.46
C ALA A 228 12.90 -26.71 -10.71
N ILE A 229 14.15 -26.38 -11.08
CA ILE A 229 14.47 -25.65 -12.33
C ILE A 229 14.69 -26.62 -13.53
N VAL A 230 14.57 -27.94 -13.36
CA VAL A 230 14.94 -28.92 -14.40
C VAL A 230 13.77 -29.72 -15.01
N ALA A 231 12.50 -29.51 -14.64
CA ALA A 231 11.41 -30.40 -15.07
C ALA A 231 10.30 -29.82 -15.96
N ILE A 232 10.50 -28.67 -16.63
CA ILE A 232 9.56 -28.19 -17.67
C ILE A 232 10.26 -28.03 -19.03
N LEU A 233 10.95 -29.08 -19.47
CA LEU A 233 11.25 -29.38 -20.89
C LEU A 233 11.49 -30.89 -20.96
N PRO A 234 10.55 -31.70 -21.50
CA PRO A 234 10.57 -31.93 -22.94
C PRO A 234 9.20 -32.35 -23.53
N GLU A 235 8.36 -31.41 -23.99
CA GLU A 235 7.26 -31.76 -24.93
C GLU A 235 7.04 -30.71 -26.04
N VAL A 236 7.83 -29.62 -26.09
CA VAL A 236 7.73 -28.63 -27.19
C VAL A 236 8.53 -29.05 -28.44
N SER A 237 9.26 -30.17 -28.39
CA SER A 237 10.04 -30.70 -29.52
C SER A 237 9.28 -31.68 -30.42
N LYS A 238 8.01 -32.01 -30.15
CA LYS A 238 7.21 -32.95 -30.95
C LYS A 238 6.32 -32.32 -32.04
N PHE A 239 6.22 -31.00 -32.11
CA PHE A 239 5.38 -30.32 -33.11
C PHE A 239 6.15 -29.62 -34.24
N ALA A 240 7.45 -29.87 -34.37
CA ALA A 240 8.29 -29.24 -35.40
C ALA A 240 8.88 -30.21 -36.43
N VAL A 241 8.22 -31.33 -36.77
CA VAL A 241 8.49 -32.08 -38.01
C VAL A 241 7.25 -32.85 -38.47
N THR A 242 6.42 -32.26 -39.33
CA THR A 242 5.72 -32.97 -40.42
C THR A 242 5.28 -31.97 -41.48
N GLY A 243 5.88 -32.05 -42.67
CA GLY A 243 5.49 -31.29 -43.84
C GLY A 243 6.57 -31.36 -44.92
N CYS A 244 6.60 -32.48 -45.65
CA CYS A 244 7.25 -32.57 -46.96
C CYS A 244 6.61 -31.61 -47.97
#